data_AF-A0A835I6M5-F1
#
_entry.id   AF-A0A835I6M5-F1
#
_cell.length_a   1.000
_cell.length_b   1.000
_cell.length_c   1.000
_cell.angle_alpha   90.00
_cell.angle_beta   90.00
_cell.angle_gamma   90.00
#
_symmetry.space_group_name_H-M   'P 1'
#
loop_
_entity.id
_entity.type
_entity.pdbx_description
1 polymer ?
#
loop_
_entity_poly.entity_id
_entity_poly.type
_entity_poly.pdbx_seq_one_letter_code
_entity_poly.pdbx_strand_id
1 'polypeptide(L)'
;MLKFLAIQGAVFLLSTPLARHVVDAAFLRQGRGRQLAALYALGNILGVNRLTDGIMLTDKAEESLRSLIYEIAAKSSKLTPSGLFMSVLKQETEIRLAAYRLITVLVARPWCLMEICAKQEIIGIVTDPHNEFTKNGLLAYHFFLNDDFDSYSSCCMEARYNCCVAINKALLSSNNLTNHPSLTEIAGKLHEAVRRGPYLTRERIEAQPVVVTAERL
;
A
#
# COMPACT_ATOMS: atom_id res chain seq x y z
N MET A 1 -11.34 8.63 -15.95
CA MET A 1 -10.10 8.54 -15.16
C MET A 1 -9.80 9.93 -14.57
N LEU A 2 -10.21 10.19 -13.32
CA LEU A 2 -10.04 11.51 -12.68
C LEU A 2 -8.55 11.77 -12.41
N LYS A 3 -7.92 12.56 -13.27
CA LYS A 3 -6.57 13.10 -13.09
C LYS A 3 -6.63 14.36 -12.23
N PHE A 4 -5.81 14.38 -11.17
CA PHE A 4 -5.42 15.53 -10.34
C PHE A 4 -6.52 16.22 -9.53
N LEU A 5 -6.75 15.73 -8.31
CA LEU A 5 -7.22 16.64 -7.27
C LEU A 5 -6.03 17.55 -6.89
N ALA A 6 -6.07 18.81 -7.32
CA ALA A 6 -5.12 19.84 -6.88
C ALA A 6 -5.07 19.91 -5.34
N ILE A 7 -3.94 20.32 -4.76
CA ILE A 7 -3.72 20.36 -3.31
C ILE A 7 -4.86 21.14 -2.62
N GLN A 8 -5.26 22.27 -3.20
CA GLN A 8 -6.36 23.12 -2.73
C GLN A 8 -7.69 22.35 -2.68
N GLY A 9 -7.95 21.49 -3.67
CA GLY A 9 -9.15 20.64 -3.68
C GLY A 9 -9.14 19.61 -2.54
N ALA A 10 -8.00 19.00 -2.24
CA ALA A 10 -7.92 18.07 -1.10
C ALA A 10 -8.08 18.77 0.24
N VAL A 11 -7.43 19.92 0.40
CA VAL A 11 -7.55 20.74 1.62
C VAL A 11 -9.01 21.13 1.84
N PHE A 12 -9.72 21.51 0.78
CA PHE A 12 -11.15 21.80 0.85
C PHE A 12 -11.95 20.55 1.26
N LEU A 13 -11.75 19.40 0.60
CA LEU A 13 -12.48 18.17 0.93
C LEU A 13 -12.25 17.70 2.37
N LEU A 14 -11.02 17.78 2.87
CA LEU A 14 -10.67 17.45 4.26
C LEU A 14 -11.25 18.41 5.30
N SER A 15 -11.74 19.57 4.87
CA SER A 15 -12.47 20.53 5.71
C SER A 15 -13.98 20.27 5.73
N THR A 16 -14.48 19.30 4.95
CA THR A 16 -15.92 18.98 4.85
C THR A 16 -16.26 17.64 5.51
N PRO A 17 -17.54 17.41 5.87
CA PRO A 17 -18.01 16.10 6.35
C PRO A 17 -17.79 14.97 5.35
N LEU A 18 -17.60 15.28 4.06
CA LEU A 18 -17.36 14.28 3.02
C LEU A 18 -16.10 13.45 3.30
N ALA A 19 -15.03 14.09 3.80
CA ALA A 19 -13.80 13.38 4.15
C ALA A 19 -14.04 12.30 5.21
N ARG A 20 -14.87 12.61 6.22
CA ARG A 20 -15.26 11.63 7.24
C ARG A 20 -15.96 10.42 6.62
N HIS A 21 -16.94 10.65 5.74
CA HIS A 21 -17.65 9.56 5.07
C HIS A 21 -16.74 8.70 4.19
N VAL A 22 -15.76 9.31 3.51
CA VAL A 22 -14.77 8.57 2.71
C VAL A 22 -13.88 7.72 3.61
N VAL A 23 -13.39 8.25 4.73
CA VAL A 23 -12.57 7.51 5.70
C VAL A 23 -13.39 6.39 6.37
N ASP A 24 -14.64 6.65 6.75
CA ASP A 24 -15.58 5.65 7.28
C ASP A 24 -15.76 4.49 6.30
N ALA A 25 -16.09 4.81 5.04
CA ALA A 25 -16.32 3.81 4.01
C ALA A 25 -15.05 2.99 3.71
N ALA A 26 -13.86 3.59 3.80
CA ALA A 26 -12.58 2.93 3.56
C ALA A 26 -12.23 1.90 4.65
N PHE A 27 -12.61 2.14 5.91
CA PHE A 27 -12.12 1.34 7.05
C PHE A 27 -13.19 0.53 7.79
N LEU A 28 -14.47 0.96 7.82
CA LEU A 28 -15.53 0.34 8.63
C LEU A 28 -16.35 -0.74 7.88
N ARG A 29 -15.77 -1.35 6.82
CA ARG A 29 -16.37 -2.47 6.05
C ARG A 29 -17.86 -2.27 5.71
N GLN A 30 -18.14 -1.33 4.80
CA GLN A 30 -19.50 -0.99 4.35
C GLN A 30 -19.87 -1.66 3.00
N GLY A 31 -19.32 -2.84 2.73
CA GLY A 31 -19.43 -3.58 1.46
C GLY A 31 -18.19 -3.46 0.56
N ARG A 32 -17.83 -4.55 -0.15
CA ARG A 32 -16.58 -4.70 -0.93
C ARG A 32 -16.34 -3.54 -1.90
N GLY A 33 -17.28 -3.30 -2.82
CA GLY A 33 -17.14 -2.25 -3.84
C GLY A 33 -17.08 -0.83 -3.25
N ARG A 34 -17.87 -0.56 -2.20
CA ARG A 34 -17.88 0.73 -1.51
C ARG A 34 -16.54 0.99 -0.81
N GLN A 35 -16.02 -0.01 -0.11
CA GLN A 35 -14.73 0.08 0.57
C GLN A 35 -13.59 0.29 -0.42
N LEU A 36 -13.57 -0.46 -1.52
CA LEU A 36 -12.54 -0.32 -2.55
C LEU A 36 -12.56 1.08 -3.17
N ALA A 37 -13.73 1.57 -3.58
CA ALA A 37 -13.88 2.91 -4.13
C ALA A 37 -13.45 3.99 -3.14
N ALA A 38 -13.79 3.84 -1.86
CA ALA A 38 -13.40 4.75 -0.80
C ALA A 38 -11.88 4.77 -0.56
N LEU A 39 -11.20 3.62 -0.59
CA LEU A 39 -9.74 3.55 -0.47
C LEU A 39 -9.04 4.28 -1.62
N TYR A 40 -9.51 4.09 -2.86
CA TYR A 40 -8.98 4.83 -4.02
C TYR A 40 -9.29 6.33 -3.95
N ALA A 41 -10.50 6.71 -3.53
CA ALA A 41 -10.87 8.10 -3.34
C ALA A 41 -10.00 8.77 -2.27
N LEU A 42 -9.78 8.11 -1.14
CA LEU A 42 -8.89 8.57 -0.08
C LEU A 42 -7.47 8.73 -0.59
N GLY A 43 -6.92 7.73 -1.30
CA GLY A 43 -5.60 7.83 -1.92
C GLY A 43 -5.47 9.04 -2.87
N ASN A 44 -6.50 9.35 -3.65
CA ASN A 44 -6.52 10.52 -4.53
C ASN A 44 -6.53 11.84 -3.74
N ILE A 45 -7.29 11.92 -2.65
CA ILE A 45 -7.30 13.09 -1.75
C ILE A 45 -5.91 13.30 -1.15
N LEU A 46 -5.25 12.22 -0.73
CA LEU A 46 -3.93 12.25 -0.10
C LEU A 46 -2.76 12.43 -1.07
N GLY A 47 -3.02 12.37 -2.37
CA GLY A 47 -2.04 12.70 -3.40
C GLY A 47 -1.28 11.52 -3.97
N VAL A 48 -1.84 10.31 -4.02
CA VAL A 48 -1.20 9.13 -4.67
C VAL A 48 -0.77 9.42 -6.11
N ASN A 49 -1.51 10.29 -6.80
CA ASN A 49 -1.24 10.69 -8.18
C ASN A 49 -0.59 12.09 -8.29
N ARG A 50 -0.17 12.71 -7.18
CA ARG A 50 0.52 14.00 -7.21
C ARG A 50 2.02 13.79 -7.36
N LEU A 51 2.70 14.75 -7.98
CA LEU A 51 4.16 14.81 -7.98
C LEU A 51 4.68 14.86 -6.54
N THR A 52 5.90 14.38 -6.32
CA THR A 52 6.50 14.18 -4.99
C THR A 52 6.41 15.42 -4.08
N ASP A 53 6.50 16.62 -4.66
CA ASP A 53 6.41 17.90 -3.92
C ASP A 53 4.99 18.27 -3.49
N GLY A 54 3.95 17.64 -4.07
CA GLY A 54 2.54 17.90 -3.80
C GLY A 54 1.85 16.88 -2.90
N ILE A 55 2.60 15.93 -2.32
CA ILE A 55 2.05 14.91 -1.41
C ILE A 55 1.65 15.53 -0.06
N MET A 56 2.38 16.56 0.38
CA MET A 56 2.12 17.22 1.66
C MET A 56 0.90 18.14 1.60
N LEU A 57 0.07 18.03 2.64
CA LEU A 57 -1.08 18.89 2.84
C LEU A 57 -0.70 20.08 3.72
N THR A 58 -1.52 21.12 3.74
CA THR A 58 -1.40 22.21 4.72
C THR A 58 -1.59 21.67 6.14
N ASP A 59 -0.90 22.25 7.14
CA ASP A 59 -0.94 21.79 8.55
C ASP A 59 -2.35 21.52 9.08
N LYS A 60 -3.32 22.41 8.79
CA LYS A 60 -4.72 22.24 9.22
C LYS A 60 -5.40 21.03 8.58
N ALA A 61 -5.16 20.77 7.30
CA ALA A 61 -5.73 19.63 6.59
C ALA A 61 -5.07 18.32 7.00
N GLU A 62 -3.77 18.37 7.31
CA GLU A 62 -3.01 17.24 7.85
C GLU A 62 -3.51 16.87 9.25
N GLU A 63 -3.75 17.86 10.11
CA GLU A 63 -4.36 17.63 11.43
C GLU A 63 -5.78 17.07 11.32
N SER A 64 -6.60 17.60 10.40
CA SER A 64 -7.94 17.09 10.13
C SER A 64 -7.90 15.62 9.70
N LEU A 65 -7.02 15.28 8.76
CA LEU A 65 -6.82 13.90 8.32
C LEU A 65 -6.40 12.97 9.47
N ARG A 66 -5.41 13.40 10.27
CA ARG A 66 -4.94 12.65 11.44
C ARG A 66 -6.09 12.42 12.42
N SER A 67 -6.80 13.47 12.79
CA SER A 67 -7.95 13.40 13.70
C SER A 67 -9.02 12.44 13.20
N LEU A 68 -9.38 12.50 11.91
CA LEU A 68 -10.37 11.60 11.32
C LEU A 68 -9.94 10.13 11.39
N ILE A 69 -8.70 9.80 11.01
CA ILE A 69 -8.22 8.41 11.04
C ILE A 69 -8.20 7.85 12.46
N TYR A 70 -7.77 8.66 13.44
CA TYR A 70 -7.79 8.26 14.85
C TYR A 70 -9.21 8.13 15.40
N GLU A 71 -10.13 9.04 15.03
CA GLU A 71 -11.55 8.96 15.39
C GLU A 71 -12.16 7.64 14.88
N ILE A 72 -11.86 7.26 13.64
CA ILE A 72 -12.38 6.03 13.04
C ILE A 72 -11.72 4.79 13.63
N ALA A 73 -10.43 4.85 13.94
CA ALA A 73 -9.75 3.77 14.66
C ALA A 73 -10.41 3.52 16.03
N ALA A 74 -10.70 4.59 16.78
CA ALA A 74 -11.35 4.53 18.09
C ALA A 74 -12.79 3.98 18.03
N LYS A 75 -13.55 4.29 16.97
CA LYS A 75 -14.89 3.73 16.73
C LYS A 75 -14.87 2.28 16.26
N SER A 76 -13.74 1.82 15.73
CA SER A 76 -13.59 0.46 15.24
C SER A 76 -13.12 -0.49 16.34
N SER A 77 -13.32 -1.81 16.13
CA SER A 77 -12.71 -2.84 16.98
C SER A 77 -11.18 -2.94 16.85
N LYS A 78 -10.55 -2.12 16.00
CA LYS A 78 -9.11 -2.14 15.73
C LYS A 78 -8.33 -1.17 16.62
N LEU A 79 -9.00 -0.21 17.26
CA LEU A 79 -8.52 0.74 18.27
C LEU A 79 -7.39 1.69 17.85
N THR A 80 -6.52 1.29 16.93
CA THR A 80 -5.38 2.08 16.43
C THR A 80 -5.39 2.18 14.90
N PRO A 81 -4.83 3.25 14.31
CA PRO A 81 -4.63 3.36 12.86
C PRO A 81 -3.84 2.17 12.28
N SER A 82 -2.79 1.72 12.97
CA SER A 82 -2.07 0.49 12.64
C SER A 82 -2.97 -0.75 12.60
N GLY A 83 -3.95 -0.87 13.49
CA GLY A 83 -4.98 -1.89 13.45
C GLY A 83 -5.89 -1.79 12.22
N LEU A 84 -6.27 -0.57 11.81
CA LEU A 84 -7.02 -0.33 10.59
C LEU A 84 -6.25 -0.76 9.35
N PHE A 85 -5.00 -0.29 9.18
CA PHE A 85 -4.17 -0.64 8.02
C PHE A 85 -3.96 -2.15 7.93
N MET A 86 -3.65 -2.80 9.05
CA MET A 86 -3.52 -4.26 9.10
C MET A 86 -4.80 -4.97 8.67
N SER A 87 -5.97 -4.44 9.07
CA SER A 87 -7.26 -5.00 8.69
C SER A 87 -7.55 -4.89 7.20
N VAL A 88 -7.00 -3.88 6.50
CA VAL A 88 -7.18 -3.73 5.05
C VAL A 88 -6.13 -4.57 4.30
N LEU A 89 -4.91 -4.64 4.82
CA LEU A 89 -3.83 -5.47 4.27
C LEU A 89 -4.11 -6.98 4.37
N LYS A 90 -4.87 -7.46 5.36
CA LYS A 90 -5.27 -8.88 5.45
C LYS A 90 -6.47 -9.26 4.57
N GLN A 91 -7.02 -8.34 3.79
CA GLN A 91 -8.18 -8.62 2.91
C GLN A 91 -7.73 -9.13 1.54
N GLU A 92 -8.69 -9.30 0.62
CA GLU A 92 -8.48 -9.72 -0.76
C GLU A 92 -7.51 -8.80 -1.52
N THR A 93 -6.93 -9.33 -2.60
CA THR A 93 -5.87 -8.69 -3.38
C THR A 93 -6.23 -7.28 -3.88
N GLU A 94 -7.48 -7.03 -4.31
CA GLU A 94 -7.94 -5.68 -4.73
C GLU A 94 -7.84 -4.64 -3.62
N ILE A 95 -8.35 -5.01 -2.45
CA ILE A 95 -8.41 -4.14 -1.28
C ILE A 95 -6.99 -3.91 -0.75
N ARG A 96 -6.17 -4.96 -0.77
CA ARG A 96 -4.75 -4.92 -0.38
C ARG A 96 -3.92 -4.05 -1.33
N LEU A 97 -4.16 -4.11 -2.65
CA LEU A 97 -3.56 -3.23 -3.64
C LEU A 97 -3.88 -1.75 -3.36
N ALA A 98 -5.15 -1.44 -3.10
CA ALA A 98 -5.56 -0.08 -2.75
C ALA A 98 -4.91 0.38 -1.44
N ALA A 99 -4.77 -0.52 -0.46
CA ALA A 99 -4.08 -0.25 0.80
C ALA A 99 -2.59 0.06 0.60
N TYR A 100 -1.85 -0.72 -0.20
CA TYR A 100 -0.45 -0.43 -0.49
C TYR A 100 -0.28 0.98 -1.06
N ARG A 101 -1.10 1.35 -2.05
CA ARG A 101 -1.07 2.70 -2.64
C ARG A 101 -1.37 3.79 -1.63
N LEU A 102 -2.35 3.56 -0.76
CA LEU A 102 -2.71 4.50 0.31
C LEU A 102 -1.57 4.66 1.33
N ILE A 103 -0.96 3.56 1.76
CA ILE A 103 0.14 3.56 2.73
C ILE A 103 1.35 4.30 2.14
N THR A 104 1.69 4.09 0.87
CA THR A 104 2.79 4.78 0.17
C THR A 104 2.75 6.31 0.34
N VAL A 105 1.58 6.93 0.29
CA VAL A 105 1.47 8.38 0.52
C VAL A 105 1.36 8.74 2.00
N LEU A 106 0.74 7.89 2.81
CA LEU A 106 0.59 8.14 4.23
C LEU A 106 1.92 8.11 4.97
N VAL A 107 2.85 7.22 4.61
CA VAL A 107 4.15 7.07 5.28
C VAL A 107 5.09 8.25 5.07
N ALA A 108 4.83 9.11 4.09
CA ALA A 108 5.51 10.38 3.96
C ALA A 108 5.24 11.30 5.18
N ARG A 109 4.15 11.05 5.93
CA ARG A 109 3.73 11.82 7.10
C ARG A 109 4.31 11.17 8.37
N PRO A 110 5.02 11.92 9.24
CA PRO A 110 5.70 11.36 10.40
C PRO A 110 4.78 10.57 11.36
N TRP A 111 3.56 11.06 11.62
CA TRP A 111 2.63 10.39 12.52
C TRP A 111 2.19 9.01 12.01
N CYS A 112 2.03 8.85 10.69
CA CYS A 112 1.60 7.58 10.12
C CYS A 112 2.77 6.61 9.96
N LEU A 113 3.98 7.11 9.68
CA LEU A 113 5.19 6.28 9.67
C LEU A 113 5.36 5.54 11.01
N MET A 114 5.17 6.26 12.13
CA MET A 114 5.24 5.66 13.46
C MET A 114 4.20 4.56 13.67
N GLU A 115 2.96 4.75 13.20
CA GLU A 115 1.91 3.72 13.26
C GLU A 115 2.28 2.46 12.46
N ILE A 116 2.84 2.63 11.26
CA ILE A 116 3.27 1.50 10.42
C ILE A 116 4.45 0.75 11.06
N CYS A 117 5.44 1.47 11.59
CA CYS A 117 6.59 0.86 12.26
C CYS A 117 6.24 0.23 13.62
N ALA A 118 5.17 0.69 14.29
CA ALA A 118 4.73 0.12 15.55
C ALA A 118 4.22 -1.33 15.42
N LYS A 119 3.84 -1.76 14.21
CA LYS A 119 3.26 -3.09 13.97
C LYS A 119 4.08 -3.90 12.98
N GLN A 120 4.93 -4.78 13.51
CA GLN A 120 5.81 -5.65 12.73
C GLN A 120 5.08 -6.51 11.69
N GLU A 121 3.82 -6.90 11.94
CA GLU A 121 3.05 -7.66 10.96
C GLU A 121 2.84 -6.88 9.65
N ILE A 122 2.69 -5.55 9.71
CA ILE A 122 2.59 -4.71 8.50
C ILE A 122 3.89 -4.75 7.72
N ILE A 123 5.02 -4.61 8.44
CA ILE A 123 6.38 -4.70 7.85
C ILE A 123 6.58 -6.08 7.21
N GLY A 124 6.17 -7.16 7.89
CA GLY A 124 6.18 -8.51 7.34
C GLY A 124 5.39 -8.60 6.04
N ILE A 125 4.18 -8.03 5.98
CA ILE A 125 3.36 -8.08 4.76
C ILE A 125 4.04 -7.37 3.58
N VAL A 126 4.57 -6.16 3.78
CA VAL A 126 5.14 -5.37 2.68
C VAL A 126 6.51 -5.89 2.23
N THR A 127 7.26 -6.54 3.13
CA THR A 127 8.59 -7.10 2.83
C THR A 127 8.56 -8.53 2.30
N ASP A 128 7.47 -9.26 2.53
CA ASP A 128 7.31 -10.63 2.04
C ASP A 128 6.95 -10.62 0.54
N PRO A 129 7.84 -11.10 -0.34
CA PRO A 129 7.53 -11.21 -1.75
C PRO A 129 6.39 -12.20 -2.02
N HIS A 130 6.18 -13.25 -1.21
CA HIS A 130 5.24 -14.34 -1.48
C HIS A 130 3.76 -14.00 -1.25
N ASN A 131 3.46 -12.91 -0.54
CA ASN A 131 2.08 -12.52 -0.22
C ASN A 131 1.19 -12.34 -1.45
N GLU A 132 1.75 -11.87 -2.56
CA GLU A 132 1.00 -11.65 -3.81
C GLU A 132 1.09 -12.81 -4.81
N PHE A 133 1.89 -13.85 -4.52
CA PHE A 133 2.06 -15.04 -5.37
C PHE A 133 1.04 -16.15 -5.08
N THR A 134 0.22 -16.00 -4.03
CA THR A 134 -0.65 -17.10 -3.60
C THR A 134 -1.83 -17.28 -4.56
N LYS A 135 -2.01 -18.52 -5.05
CA LYS A 135 -3.06 -19.00 -5.98
C LYS A 135 -4.52 -18.62 -5.66
N ASN A 136 -4.80 -18.03 -4.50
CA ASN A 136 -6.14 -17.52 -4.20
C ASN A 136 -6.44 -16.18 -4.90
N GLY A 137 -5.41 -15.46 -5.38
CA GLY A 137 -5.56 -14.41 -6.38
C GLY A 137 -5.73 -14.95 -7.81
N LEU A 138 -5.32 -16.20 -8.08
CA LEU A 138 -5.45 -16.85 -9.39
C LEU A 138 -6.90 -17.28 -9.70
N LEU A 139 -7.73 -17.59 -8.70
CA LEU A 139 -9.07 -18.16 -8.92
C LEU A 139 -10.20 -17.12 -8.96
N ALA A 140 -9.98 -15.88 -8.50
CA ALA A 140 -11.04 -14.87 -8.43
C ALA A 140 -11.31 -14.13 -9.75
N TYR A 141 -10.44 -14.23 -10.77
CA TYR A 141 -10.50 -13.39 -11.98
C TYR A 141 -10.81 -14.08 -13.29
N HIS A 142 -11.11 -15.38 -13.30
CA HIS A 142 -11.64 -15.99 -14.53
C HIS A 142 -13.05 -15.46 -14.90
N PHE A 143 -13.65 -14.56 -14.11
CA PHE A 143 -15.04 -14.13 -14.33
C PHE A 143 -15.26 -12.63 -14.61
N PHE A 144 -14.26 -11.76 -14.50
CA PHE A 144 -14.45 -10.34 -14.82
C PHE A 144 -13.24 -9.74 -15.54
N LEU A 145 -13.42 -9.57 -16.85
CA LEU A 145 -12.62 -8.84 -17.83
C LEU A 145 -11.45 -9.63 -18.47
N ASN A 146 -11.54 -9.78 -19.80
CA ASN A 146 -10.54 -10.30 -20.72
C ASN A 146 -9.32 -9.35 -20.83
N ASP A 147 -8.62 -9.09 -19.73
CA ASP A 147 -7.33 -8.41 -19.74
C ASP A 147 -6.27 -9.31 -19.08
N ASP A 148 -5.09 -9.32 -19.68
CA ASP A 148 -4.01 -10.28 -19.46
C ASP A 148 -3.69 -10.58 -17.98
N PHE A 149 -3.71 -11.87 -17.65
CA PHE A 149 -3.34 -12.50 -16.37
C PHE A 149 -2.05 -11.94 -15.72
N ASP A 150 -1.09 -11.50 -16.52
CA ASP A 150 0.20 -10.98 -16.06
C ASP A 150 0.14 -9.54 -15.53
N SER A 151 -0.84 -8.75 -15.98
CA SER A 151 -0.90 -7.30 -15.70
C SER A 151 -1.31 -6.98 -14.24
N TYR A 152 -2.26 -7.74 -13.69
CA TYR A 152 -2.80 -7.46 -12.35
C TYR A 152 -1.90 -7.95 -11.21
N SER A 153 -1.32 -9.16 -11.36
CA SER A 153 -0.34 -9.71 -10.41
C SER A 153 0.93 -8.83 -10.37
N SER A 154 1.40 -8.39 -11.55
CA SER A 154 2.46 -7.39 -11.67
C SER A 154 2.11 -6.09 -10.93
N CYS A 155 0.88 -5.58 -11.08
CA CYS A 155 0.46 -4.34 -10.41
C CYS A 155 0.47 -4.45 -8.87
N CYS A 156 0.05 -5.60 -8.31
CA CYS A 156 0.06 -5.82 -6.85
C CYS A 156 1.48 -5.96 -6.29
N MET A 157 2.35 -6.70 -6.98
CA MET A 157 3.76 -6.81 -6.62
C MET A 157 4.46 -5.45 -6.67
N GLU A 158 4.21 -4.67 -7.72
CA GLU A 158 4.78 -3.33 -7.91
C GLU A 158 4.27 -2.36 -6.84
N ALA A 159 2.98 -2.38 -6.50
CA ALA A 159 2.43 -1.54 -5.45
C ALA A 159 2.97 -1.89 -4.06
N ARG A 160 3.11 -3.18 -3.74
CA ARG A 160 3.74 -3.67 -2.51
C ARG A 160 5.19 -3.19 -2.43
N TYR A 161 5.95 -3.37 -3.50
CA TYR A 161 7.34 -2.93 -3.57
C TYR A 161 7.47 -1.40 -3.40
N ASN A 162 6.65 -0.62 -4.11
CA ASN A 162 6.62 0.84 -3.96
C ASN A 162 6.26 1.28 -2.54
N CYS A 163 5.34 0.57 -1.88
CA CYS A 163 5.03 0.80 -0.47
C CYS A 163 6.25 0.51 0.41
N CYS A 164 6.95 -0.60 0.19
CA CYS A 164 8.18 -0.95 0.91
C CYS A 164 9.28 0.12 0.71
N VAL A 165 9.49 0.58 -0.53
CA VAL A 165 10.44 1.66 -0.87
C VAL A 165 10.07 2.95 -0.16
N ALA A 166 8.79 3.33 -0.16
CA ALA A 166 8.32 4.55 0.47
C ALA A 166 8.51 4.53 1.99
N ILE A 167 8.20 3.42 2.65
CA ILE A 167 8.45 3.25 4.09
C ILE A 167 9.96 3.35 4.38
N ASN A 168 10.79 2.64 3.60
CA ASN A 168 12.23 2.66 3.78
C ASN A 168 12.79 4.09 3.61
N LYS A 169 12.39 4.80 2.56
CA LYS A 169 12.80 6.19 2.31
C LYS A 169 12.36 7.13 3.42
N ALA A 170 11.11 7.02 3.87
CA ALA A 170 10.59 7.85 4.95
C ALA A 170 11.31 7.59 6.27
N LEU A 171 11.62 6.33 6.57
CA LEU A 171 12.36 5.93 7.77
C LEU A 171 13.81 6.43 7.76
N LEU A 172 14.50 6.31 6.62
CA LEU A 172 15.86 6.86 6.44
C LEU A 172 15.91 8.38 6.51
N SER A 173 14.82 9.05 6.10
CA SER A 173 14.69 10.51 6.19
C SER A 173 14.28 10.98 7.59
N SER A 174 13.93 10.05 8.49
CA SER A 174 13.51 10.38 9.86
C SER A 174 14.71 10.40 10.81
N ASN A 175 14.84 11.45 11.61
CA ASN A 175 15.90 11.56 12.61
C ASN A 175 15.73 10.58 13.80
N ASN A 176 14.65 9.80 13.84
CA ASN A 176 14.29 8.93 14.95
C ASN A 176 14.94 7.53 14.88
N LEU A 177 15.62 7.21 13.78
CA LEU A 177 16.20 5.88 13.55
C LEU A 177 17.30 5.51 14.56
N THR A 178 18.00 6.50 15.11
CA THR A 178 19.12 6.29 16.04
C THR A 178 18.70 5.96 17.47
N ASN A 179 17.43 6.21 17.83
CA ASN A 179 16.99 6.16 19.22
C ASN A 179 16.34 4.83 19.62
N HIS A 180 15.95 3.99 18.65
CA HIS A 180 15.20 2.77 18.91
C HIS A 180 15.77 1.56 18.15
N PRO A 181 16.24 0.51 18.85
CA PRO A 181 16.81 -0.69 18.22
C PRO A 181 15.80 -1.45 17.35
N SER A 182 14.50 -1.39 17.69
CA SER A 182 13.43 -1.98 16.89
C SER A 182 13.26 -1.30 15.53
N LEU A 183 13.47 0.02 15.44
CA LEU A 183 13.43 0.74 14.16
C LEU A 183 14.63 0.42 13.29
N THR A 184 15.80 0.20 13.89
CA THR A 184 17.00 -0.26 13.16
C THR A 184 16.79 -1.64 12.53
N GLU A 185 16.17 -2.57 13.26
CA GLU A 185 15.82 -3.89 12.72
C GLU A 185 14.82 -3.78 11.56
N ILE A 186 13.78 -2.96 11.70
CA ILE A 186 12.81 -2.69 10.63
C ILE A 186 13.50 -2.10 9.40
N ALA A 187 14.39 -1.13 9.58
CA ALA A 187 15.14 -0.52 8.49
C ALA A 187 15.99 -1.54 7.74
N GLY A 188 16.66 -2.45 8.45
CA GLY A 188 17.40 -3.55 7.84
C GLY A 188 16.52 -4.47 6.98
N LYS A 189 15.37 -4.88 7.50
CA LYS A 189 14.40 -5.72 6.77
C LYS A 189 13.86 -5.03 5.52
N LEU A 190 13.48 -3.76 5.64
CA LEU A 190 12.98 -2.95 4.53
C LEU A 190 14.07 -2.72 3.47
N HIS A 191 15.29 -2.38 3.88
CA HIS A 191 16.40 -2.17 2.97
C HIS A 191 16.72 -3.45 2.16
N GLU A 192 16.74 -4.60 2.83
CA GLU A 192 16.95 -5.88 2.17
C GLU A 192 15.81 -6.24 1.21
N ALA A 193 14.56 -5.99 1.59
CA ALA A 193 13.41 -6.17 0.70
C ALA A 193 13.46 -5.24 -0.52
N VAL A 194 13.88 -3.98 -0.35
CA VAL A 194 14.08 -3.04 -1.46
C VAL A 194 15.19 -3.53 -2.39
N ARG A 195 16.31 -4.02 -1.84
CA ARG A 195 17.43 -4.57 -2.62
C ARG A 195 17.03 -5.78 -3.46
N ARG A 196 16.17 -6.65 -2.93
CA ARG A 196 15.65 -7.84 -3.64
C ARG A 196 14.72 -7.49 -4.81
N GLY A 197 14.06 -6.33 -4.76
CA GLY A 197 13.16 -5.88 -5.82
C GLY A 197 11.72 -6.42 -5.71
N PRO A 198 10.84 -6.03 -6.66
CA PRO A 198 9.42 -6.38 -6.63
C PRO A 198 9.14 -7.86 -6.91
N TYR A 199 9.99 -8.48 -7.72
CA TYR A 199 9.83 -9.86 -8.18
C TYR A 199 10.82 -10.76 -7.45
N LEU A 200 10.39 -11.99 -7.15
CA LEU A 200 11.33 -13.05 -6.81
C LEU A 200 12.30 -13.18 -7.98
N THR A 201 13.60 -13.26 -7.70
CA THR A 201 14.55 -13.80 -8.68
C THR A 201 13.95 -15.12 -9.13
N ARG A 202 13.47 -15.16 -10.37
CA ARG A 202 13.05 -16.39 -11.00
C ARG A 202 14.31 -17.24 -10.99
N GLU A 203 14.45 -18.17 -10.05
CA GLU A 203 15.27 -19.33 -10.30
C GLU A 203 14.74 -19.84 -11.64
N ARG A 204 15.55 -19.65 -12.67
CA ARG A 204 15.21 -19.99 -14.04
C ARG A 204 14.92 -21.49 -14.05
N ILE A 205 13.65 -21.86 -13.89
CA ILE A 205 13.07 -22.95 -14.66
C ILE A 205 12.83 -22.37 -16.05
N GLU A 206 13.89 -21.90 -16.71
CA GLU A 206 13.91 -21.87 -18.16
C GLU A 206 13.98 -23.35 -18.52
N ALA A 207 12.92 -23.87 -19.14
CA ALA A 207 13.03 -25.11 -19.88
C ALA A 207 14.16 -24.91 -20.89
N GLN A 208 15.34 -25.47 -20.61
CA GLN A 208 16.39 -25.53 -21.61
C GLN A 208 15.78 -26.22 -22.83
N PRO A 209 15.75 -25.58 -24.02
CA PRO A 209 15.34 -26.30 -25.21
C PRO A 209 16.40 -27.36 -25.44
N VAL A 210 16.04 -28.63 -25.22
CA VAL A 210 16.87 -29.76 -25.65
C VAL A 210 16.84 -29.72 -27.17
N VAL A 211 17.87 -29.12 -27.78
CA VAL A 211 18.08 -29.21 -29.22
C VAL A 211 18.56 -30.62 -29.51
N VAL A 212 17.62 -31.52 -29.78
CA VAL A 212 17.95 -32.81 -30.39
C VAL A 212 18.23 -32.52 -31.86
N THR A 213 19.50 -32.50 -32.25
CA THR A 213 19.87 -32.54 -33.66
C THR A 213 19.45 -33.90 -34.20
N ALA A 214 18.50 -33.92 -35.15
CA ALA A 214 18.21 -35.11 -35.92
C ALA A 214 19.47 -35.53 -36.68
N GLU A 215 19.96 -36.75 -36.44
CA GLU A 215 20.95 -37.39 -37.29
C GLU A 215 20.39 -37.45 -38.71
N ARG A 216 21.09 -36.81 -39.65
CA ARG A 216 20.81 -36.97 -41.07
C ARG A 216 21.30 -38.35 -41.48
N LEU A 217 20.37 -39.27 -41.69
CA LEU A 217 20.59 -40.48 -42.49
C LEU A 217 20.72 -40.12 -43.97
#